data_AF-A0A291INC1-F1
#
_entry.id   AF-A0A291INC1-F1
#
_cell.length_a   1.000
_cell.length_b   1.000
_cell.length_c   1.000
_cell.angle_alpha   90.00
_cell.angle_beta   90.00
_cell.angle_gamma   90.00
#
_symmetry.space_group_name_H-M   'P 1'
#
loop_
_entity.id
_entity.type
_entity.pdbx_description
1 polymer ?
#
loop_
_entity_poly.entity_id
_entity_poly.type
_entity_poly.pdbx_seq_one_letter_code
_entity_poly.pdbx_strand_id
1 'polypeptide(L)'
;MTAIVSIKQASDKVGCDSNGNGSCKFFVTNAYNDRQLLLKARIVAGSGADEKWFSSIQAGANAKPTAGAISTDWKLAPSATEEVSVNFQVPKSVADGKYSFHLQVFSVDRPDDDFKDGEPVYLQIQNAVAPPPPPKPFPWWIVALVLVVLLTVGVAVWLITKPDDSGPVVEKAKVPDLKGMIWDEAQQRLKQAGLSKFETSFKFDPSKRDPIVLDQAPSAGTPAEAETTVSVVLSFPGIAVPDLRGKTLLAAAQTLSNSNLALGEANSQPTNAQPEQTVIEQNPAPGQAVDKGTPITLTVATKPTRPVIIWDRDLTKLMTKQQQIFKIMPRGIEPAEQ
;
A
#
# COMPACT_ATOMS: atom_id res chain seq x y z
N MET A 1 41.21 8.05 21.52
CA MET A 1 40.91 9.44 21.13
C MET A 1 39.45 9.68 21.48
N THR A 2 39.17 10.60 22.40
CA THR A 2 37.79 10.97 22.74
C THR A 2 37.19 11.66 21.53
N ALA A 3 36.15 11.08 20.93
CA ALA A 3 35.50 11.70 19.77
C ALA A 3 34.93 13.06 20.19
N ILE A 4 35.28 14.11 19.47
CA ILE A 4 34.84 15.49 19.76
C ILE A 4 33.33 15.68 19.58
N VAL A 5 32.70 14.82 18.76
CA VAL A 5 31.28 14.83 18.44
C VAL A 5 30.75 13.39 18.29
N SER A 6 29.45 13.22 18.49
CA SER A 6 28.70 12.01 18.12
C SER A 6 27.78 12.32 16.95
N ILE A 7 27.74 11.43 15.94
CA ILE A 7 26.92 11.60 14.74
C ILE A 7 25.90 10.46 14.70
N LYS A 8 24.63 10.79 14.58
CA LYS A 8 23.53 9.82 14.42
C LYS A 8 22.69 10.17 13.20
N GLN A 9 22.56 9.25 12.26
CA GLN A 9 21.68 9.43 11.11
C GLN A 9 20.21 9.23 11.49
N ALA A 10 19.31 10.00 10.87
CA ALA A 10 17.87 9.85 11.05
C ALA A 10 17.34 8.58 10.37
N SER A 11 18.01 8.10 9.33
CA SER A 11 17.66 6.90 8.58
C SER A 11 18.93 6.26 8.01
N ASP A 12 18.98 4.93 8.02
CA ASP A 12 20.04 4.12 7.41
C ASP A 12 19.80 3.88 5.91
N LYS A 13 18.57 4.15 5.45
CA LYS A 13 18.14 4.01 4.06
C LYS A 13 17.38 5.24 3.61
N VAL A 14 17.71 5.75 2.42
CA VAL A 14 17.01 6.88 1.81
C VAL A 14 16.65 6.55 0.36
N GLY A 15 15.37 6.73 0.02
CA GLY A 15 14.86 6.60 -1.35
C GLY A 15 14.94 7.92 -2.12
N CYS A 16 14.92 7.84 -3.44
CA CYS A 16 14.86 9.01 -4.34
C CYS A 16 13.45 9.16 -4.92
N ASP A 17 13.06 10.40 -5.23
CA ASP A 17 11.85 10.69 -6.02
C ASP A 17 12.04 10.33 -7.52
N SER A 18 10.99 10.52 -8.34
CA SER A 18 11.01 10.26 -9.78
C SER A 18 11.99 11.16 -10.58
N ASN A 19 12.56 12.17 -9.94
CA ASN A 19 13.57 13.07 -10.49
C ASN A 19 14.97 12.82 -9.91
N GLY A 20 15.13 11.78 -9.09
CA GLY A 20 16.38 11.41 -8.45
C GLY A 20 16.72 12.26 -7.22
N ASN A 21 15.82 13.13 -6.74
CA ASN A 21 16.08 13.94 -5.56
C ASN A 21 15.78 13.15 -4.29
N GLY A 22 16.60 13.37 -3.27
CA GLY A 22 16.35 12.87 -1.92
C GLY A 22 16.99 13.79 -0.87
N SER A 23 16.57 13.60 0.37
CA SER A 23 17.14 14.31 1.51
C SER A 23 17.41 13.36 2.66
N CYS A 24 18.52 13.59 3.35
CA CYS A 24 18.93 12.85 4.53
C CYS A 24 19.23 13.82 5.66
N LYS A 25 18.92 13.40 6.89
CA LYS A 25 19.16 14.19 8.10
C LYS A 25 20.13 13.45 9.01
N PHE A 26 21.08 14.19 9.56
CA PHE A 26 22.02 13.72 10.56
C PHE A 26 21.90 14.59 11.80
N PHE A 27 22.10 14.00 12.97
CA PHE A 27 22.13 14.68 14.25
C PHE A 27 23.55 14.65 14.77
N VAL A 28 24.14 15.82 14.95
CA VAL A 28 25.50 15.99 15.46
C VAL A 28 25.42 16.53 16.88
N THR A 29 25.96 15.76 17.82
CA THR A 29 25.97 16.10 19.25
C THR A 29 27.38 16.47 19.68
N ASN A 30 27.53 17.63 20.34
CA ASN A 30 28.80 18.02 20.96
C ASN A 30 29.06 17.12 22.16
N ALA A 31 30.19 16.42 22.15
CA ALA A 31 30.57 15.51 23.24
C ALA A 31 31.11 16.25 24.48
N TYR A 32 31.47 17.52 24.34
CA TYR A 32 31.92 18.36 25.45
C TYR A 32 30.75 19.04 26.15
N ASN A 33 30.82 19.09 27.47
CA ASN A 33 29.78 19.69 28.31
C ASN A 33 30.11 21.12 28.75
N ASP A 34 31.33 21.58 28.47
CA ASP A 34 31.90 22.83 28.96
C ASP A 34 32.43 23.75 27.85
N ARG A 35 32.59 23.26 26.62
CA ARG A 35 33.10 24.05 25.48
C ARG A 35 32.22 23.97 24.23
N GLN A 36 32.06 25.12 23.59
CA GLN A 36 31.47 25.22 22.25
C GLN A 36 32.51 24.78 21.20
N LEU A 37 32.05 24.09 20.16
CA LEU A 37 32.90 23.69 19.04
C LEU A 37 32.57 24.52 17.80
N LEU A 38 33.61 24.89 17.03
CA LEU A 38 33.47 25.38 15.66
C LEU A 38 33.72 24.21 14.70
N LEU A 39 32.70 23.82 13.96
CA LEU A 39 32.68 22.58 13.17
C LEU A 39 32.44 22.88 11.69
N LYS A 40 32.91 21.96 10.86
CA LYS A 40 32.57 21.83 9.45
C LYS A 40 32.16 20.39 9.15
N ALA A 41 31.27 20.23 8.19
CA ALA A 41 30.73 18.95 7.79
C ALA A 41 31.03 18.74 6.30
N ARG A 42 31.45 17.53 5.97
CA ARG A 42 31.69 17.09 4.61
C ARG A 42 31.00 15.77 4.37
N ILE A 43 30.42 15.63 3.19
CA ILE A 43 29.86 14.37 2.74
C ILE A 43 30.96 13.60 2.03
N VAL A 44 31.20 12.37 2.46
CA VAL A 44 32.16 11.47 1.84
C VAL A 44 31.39 10.40 1.09
N ALA A 45 31.52 10.42 -0.24
CA ALA A 45 30.93 9.42 -1.11
C ALA A 45 31.62 8.06 -0.88
N GLY A 46 30.83 7.02 -0.63
CA GLY A 46 31.30 5.65 -0.48
C GLY A 46 31.11 4.86 -1.78
N SER A 47 30.92 3.53 -1.66
CA SER A 47 30.85 2.63 -2.81
C SER A 47 29.79 3.06 -3.84
N GLY A 48 30.26 3.40 -5.04
CA GLY A 48 29.45 3.75 -6.22
C GLY A 48 28.78 5.13 -6.20
N ALA A 49 28.83 5.86 -5.09
CA ALA A 49 28.26 7.20 -5.00
C ALA A 49 29.25 8.24 -5.56
N ASP A 50 28.75 9.32 -6.15
CA ASP A 50 29.58 10.44 -6.63
C ASP A 50 29.34 11.68 -5.77
N GLU A 51 30.40 12.41 -5.43
CA GLU A 51 30.33 13.67 -4.64
C GLU A 51 29.48 14.74 -5.36
N LYS A 52 29.35 14.65 -6.69
CA LYS A 52 28.50 15.53 -7.51
C LYS A 52 27.00 15.32 -7.31
N TRP A 53 26.60 14.22 -6.68
CA TRP A 53 25.18 13.99 -6.38
C TRP A 53 24.70 14.90 -5.26
N PHE A 54 25.58 15.42 -4.40
CA PHE A 54 25.17 16.24 -3.27
C PHE A 54 24.95 17.69 -3.70
N SER A 55 23.69 18.10 -3.72
CA SER A 55 23.28 19.41 -4.23
C SER A 55 23.46 20.50 -3.18
N SER A 56 23.16 20.20 -1.92
CA SER A 56 23.40 21.12 -0.80
C SER A 56 23.52 20.42 0.54
N ILE A 57 24.24 21.08 1.44
CA ILE A 57 24.34 20.70 2.85
C ILE A 57 24.06 21.93 3.72
N GLN A 58 23.27 21.72 4.77
CA GLN A 58 22.92 22.71 5.76
C GLN A 58 23.25 22.14 7.14
N ALA A 59 24.26 22.69 7.81
CA ALA A 59 24.68 22.26 9.13
C ALA A 59 24.22 23.26 10.20
N GLY A 60 23.21 22.88 10.98
CA GLY A 60 22.55 23.73 11.96
C GLY A 60 21.21 24.29 11.45
N ALA A 61 20.21 24.33 12.33
CA ALA A 61 18.82 24.66 11.98
C ALA A 61 18.65 26.05 11.33
N ASN A 62 19.56 26.98 11.63
CA ASN A 62 19.53 28.36 11.15
C ASN A 62 20.69 28.69 10.17
N ALA A 63 21.53 27.72 9.81
CA ALA A 63 22.62 27.96 8.89
C ALA A 63 22.12 28.06 7.44
N LYS A 64 22.81 28.85 6.62
CA LYS A 64 22.49 28.96 5.20
C LYS A 64 22.91 27.66 4.49
N PRO A 65 22.04 27.04 3.66
CA PRO A 65 22.44 25.91 2.84
C PRO A 65 23.60 26.29 1.92
N THR A 66 24.63 25.45 1.89
CA THR A 66 25.79 25.61 1.02
C THR A 66 25.66 24.65 -0.15
N ALA A 67 25.95 25.11 -1.37
CA ALA A 67 25.93 24.25 -2.55
C ALA A 67 27.10 23.26 -2.51
N GLY A 68 26.83 22.01 -2.90
CA GLY A 68 27.83 20.93 -2.92
C GLY A 68 27.90 20.12 -1.63
N ALA A 69 29.04 19.45 -1.42
CA ALA A 69 29.22 18.42 -0.40
C ALA A 69 29.83 18.91 0.94
N ILE A 70 30.10 20.21 1.09
CA ILE A 70 30.77 20.79 2.27
C ILE A 70 29.94 21.92 2.84
N SER A 71 29.74 21.92 4.16
CA SER A 71 28.98 22.95 4.87
C SER A 71 29.81 24.20 5.15
N THR A 72 29.12 25.31 5.43
CA THR A 72 29.72 26.42 6.15
C THR A 72 30.05 26.02 7.58
N ASP A 73 30.93 26.79 8.19
CA ASP A 73 31.28 26.68 9.60
C ASP A 73 30.04 26.96 10.44
N TRP A 74 29.80 26.14 11.46
CA TRP A 74 28.76 26.40 12.45
C TRP A 74 29.28 26.15 13.85
N LYS A 75 28.65 26.83 14.81
CA LYS A 75 29.01 26.74 16.23
C LYS A 75 28.04 25.82 16.94
N LEU A 76 28.55 24.78 17.57
CA LEU A 76 27.73 23.82 18.31
C LEU A 76 27.95 23.99 19.82
N ALA A 77 26.90 24.40 20.54
CA ALA A 77 26.96 24.64 21.97
C ALA A 77 27.32 23.37 22.77
N PRO A 78 27.82 23.49 24.01
CA PRO A 78 28.16 22.32 24.83
C PRO A 78 26.95 21.41 25.04
N SER A 79 27.15 20.10 24.88
CA SER A 79 26.11 19.05 24.95
C SER A 79 24.92 19.22 23.99
N ALA A 80 24.95 20.21 23.10
CA ALA A 80 23.86 20.49 22.19
C ALA A 80 23.88 19.51 21.02
N THR A 81 22.68 19.21 20.50
CA THR A 81 22.49 18.41 19.29
C THR A 81 21.88 19.30 18.22
N GLU A 82 22.52 19.35 17.06
CA GLU A 82 21.99 20.07 15.90
C GLU A 82 21.78 19.13 14.71
N GLU A 83 20.78 19.48 13.90
CA GLU A 83 20.46 18.77 12.67
C GLU A 83 21.35 19.28 11.52
N VAL A 84 21.93 18.34 10.78
CA VAL A 84 22.60 18.56 9.50
C VAL A 84 21.74 17.92 8.41
N SER A 85 21.15 18.76 7.56
CA SER A 85 20.33 18.34 6.42
C SER A 85 21.19 18.29 5.16
N VAL A 86 21.12 17.17 4.44
CA VAL A 86 21.83 16.91 3.20
C VAL A 86 20.80 16.64 2.10
N ASN A 87 20.83 17.45 1.05
CA ASN A 87 20.05 17.21 -0.16
C ASN A 87 20.95 16.67 -1.25
N PHE A 88 20.45 15.67 -1.96
CA PHE A 88 21.15 15.06 -3.08
C PHE A 88 20.22 14.86 -4.26
N GLN A 89 20.80 14.85 -5.45
CA GLN A 89 20.14 14.59 -6.71
C GLN A 89 20.99 13.58 -7.49
N VAL A 90 20.46 12.38 -7.62
CA VAL A 90 21.10 11.31 -8.39
C VAL A 90 20.70 11.43 -9.86
N PRO A 91 21.65 11.46 -10.80
CA PRO A 91 21.33 11.49 -12.23
C PRO A 91 20.54 10.25 -12.66
N LYS A 92 19.56 10.45 -13.55
CA LYS A 92 18.74 9.36 -14.12
C LYS A 92 19.54 8.32 -14.94
N SER A 93 20.81 8.62 -15.25
CA SER A 93 21.73 7.71 -15.95
C SER A 93 22.39 6.66 -15.03
N VAL A 94 22.21 6.78 -13.71
CA VAL A 94 22.79 5.86 -12.72
C VAL A 94 21.96 4.57 -12.69
N ALA A 95 22.63 3.43 -12.73
CA ALA A 95 21.98 2.12 -12.68
C ALA A 95 21.28 1.87 -11.33
N ASP A 96 20.29 0.99 -11.34
CA ASP A 96 19.64 0.56 -10.10
C ASP A 96 20.64 -0.19 -9.23
N GLY A 97 20.73 0.20 -7.95
CA GLY A 97 21.80 -0.30 -7.10
C GLY A 97 21.76 0.26 -5.68
N LYS A 98 22.64 -0.30 -4.84
CA LYS A 98 22.90 0.17 -3.49
C LYS A 98 24.14 1.06 -3.52
N TYR A 99 23.96 2.31 -3.14
CA TYR A 99 25.03 3.29 -3.05
C TYR A 99 25.19 3.72 -1.61
N SER A 100 26.41 4.04 -1.18
CA SER A 100 26.64 4.45 0.22
C SER A 100 27.34 5.78 0.30
N PHE A 101 27.03 6.59 1.31
CA PHE A 101 27.79 7.79 1.67
C PHE A 101 27.71 7.98 3.19
N HIS A 102 28.63 8.75 3.77
CA HIS A 102 28.60 9.08 5.19
C HIS A 102 28.91 10.56 5.42
N LEU A 103 28.50 11.05 6.58
CA LEU A 103 28.83 12.40 7.02
C LEU A 103 30.12 12.37 7.84
N GLN A 104 31.11 13.15 7.43
CA GLN A 104 32.29 13.43 8.22
C GLN A 104 32.17 14.82 8.84
N VAL A 105 32.38 14.93 10.15
CA VAL A 105 32.40 16.21 10.87
C VAL A 105 33.78 16.42 11.46
N PHE A 106 34.36 17.60 11.23
CA PHE A 106 35.69 17.94 11.70
C PHE A 106 35.72 19.33 12.33
N SER A 107 36.62 19.53 13.29
CA SER A 107 36.87 20.85 13.88
C SER A 107 37.55 21.77 12.89
N VAL A 108 37.14 23.03 12.86
CA VAL A 108 37.82 24.06 12.06
C VAL A 108 39.22 24.35 12.60
N ASP A 109 39.44 24.21 13.91
CA ASP A 109 40.71 24.52 14.56
C ASP A 109 41.78 23.44 14.30
N ARG A 110 41.37 22.18 14.19
CA ARG A 110 42.23 21.01 13.96
C ARG A 110 41.54 19.97 13.06
N PRO A 111 41.46 20.21 11.74
CA PRO A 111 40.68 19.36 10.84
C PRO A 111 41.24 17.94 10.69
N ASP A 112 42.56 17.77 10.84
CA ASP A 112 43.24 16.49 10.65
C ASP A 112 43.28 15.61 11.92
N ASP A 113 43.23 16.24 13.11
CA ASP A 113 43.30 15.52 14.39
C ASP A 113 41.91 15.30 15.01
N ASP A 114 41.00 16.26 14.83
CA ASP A 114 39.70 16.31 15.50
C ASP A 114 38.56 16.14 14.49
N PHE A 115 38.47 14.94 13.90
CA PHE A 115 37.38 14.55 13.00
C PHE A 115 36.66 13.28 13.47
N LYS A 116 35.42 13.12 12.98
CA LYS A 116 34.62 11.94 13.21
C LYS A 116 33.80 11.59 11.96
N ASP A 117 33.95 10.36 11.52
CA ASP A 117 33.09 9.77 10.51
C ASP A 117 31.82 9.20 11.16
N GLY A 118 30.68 9.52 10.55
CA GLY A 118 29.39 8.93 10.85
C GLY A 118 29.23 7.54 10.21
N GLU A 119 28.16 6.86 10.58
CA GLU A 119 27.80 5.59 9.95
C GLU A 119 27.41 5.79 8.47
N PRO A 120 27.61 4.77 7.62
CA PRO A 120 27.21 4.83 6.22
C PRO A 120 25.67 4.80 6.08
N VAL A 121 25.15 5.74 5.28
CA VAL A 121 23.77 5.76 4.77
C VAL A 121 23.73 5.06 3.42
N TYR A 122 22.74 4.18 3.21
CA TYR A 122 22.53 3.50 1.95
C TYR A 122 21.41 4.15 1.12
N LEU A 123 21.73 4.60 -0.08
CA LEU A 123 20.78 5.01 -1.10
C LEU A 123 20.31 3.80 -1.88
N GLN A 124 18.99 3.59 -1.91
CA GLN A 124 18.37 2.60 -2.78
C GLN A 124 17.75 3.32 -3.97
N ILE A 125 18.41 3.22 -5.12
CA ILE A 125 17.88 3.75 -6.38
C ILE A 125 16.99 2.68 -6.98
N GLN A 126 15.69 2.94 -7.01
CA GLN A 126 14.72 2.18 -7.79
C GLN A 126 14.29 3.10 -8.93
N ASN A 127 14.84 2.96 -10.14
CA ASN A 127 14.19 3.57 -11.28
C ASN A 127 12.79 2.97 -11.38
N ALA A 128 11.78 3.82 -11.27
CA ALA A 128 10.43 3.46 -11.62
C ALA A 128 10.46 2.94 -13.05
N VAL A 129 10.24 1.64 -13.24
CA VAL A 129 9.85 1.10 -14.53
C VAL A 129 8.62 1.92 -14.93
N ALA A 130 8.77 2.73 -15.98
CA ALA A 130 7.69 3.59 -16.44
C ALA A 130 6.43 2.73 -16.58
N PRO A 131 5.28 3.13 -16.01
CA PRO A 131 4.04 2.46 -16.33
C PRO A 131 3.91 2.47 -17.87
N PRO A 132 3.56 1.33 -18.49
CA PRO A 132 3.52 1.23 -19.94
C PRO A 132 2.68 2.39 -20.51
N PRO A 133 3.15 3.07 -21.58
CA PRO A 133 2.46 4.24 -22.10
C PRO A 133 1.01 3.88 -22.44
N PRO A 134 0.03 4.75 -22.15
CA PRO A 134 -1.35 4.51 -22.54
C PRO A 134 -1.38 4.31 -24.06
N PRO A 135 -2.06 3.25 -24.57
CA PRO A 135 -2.10 2.99 -25.99
C PRO A 135 -2.67 4.20 -26.72
N LYS A 136 -1.96 4.68 -27.76
CA LYS A 136 -2.44 5.76 -28.63
C LYS A 136 -3.84 5.37 -29.15
N PRO A 137 -4.82 6.29 -29.18
CA PRO A 137 -6.12 6.00 -29.77
C PRO A 137 -5.87 5.68 -31.25
N PHE A 138 -5.98 4.39 -31.58
CA PHE A 138 -5.82 3.92 -32.94
C PHE A 138 -6.88 4.63 -33.80
N PRO A 139 -6.51 5.17 -34.97
CA PRO A 139 -7.46 5.86 -35.84
C PRO A 139 -8.53 4.88 -36.35
N TRP A 140 -9.66 4.81 -35.65
CA TRP A 140 -10.78 3.92 -35.96
C TRP A 140 -11.33 4.11 -37.37
N TRP A 141 -11.14 5.28 -37.97
CA TRP A 141 -11.52 5.54 -39.37
C TRP A 141 -10.72 4.69 -40.38
N ILE A 142 -9.48 4.29 -40.04
CA ILE A 142 -8.69 3.36 -40.88
C ILE A 142 -9.23 1.93 -40.74
N VAL A 143 -9.62 1.51 -39.53
CA VAL A 143 -10.33 0.23 -39.34
C VAL A 143 -11.65 0.25 -40.10
N ALA A 144 -12.41 1.36 -40.05
CA ALA A 144 -13.67 1.50 -40.76
C ALA A 144 -13.48 1.45 -42.28
N LEU A 145 -12.45 2.10 -42.83
CA LEU A 145 -12.17 2.07 -44.27
C LEU A 145 -11.71 0.69 -44.74
N VAL A 146 -10.85 0.02 -43.96
CA VAL A 146 -10.42 -1.36 -44.23
C VAL A 146 -11.59 -2.34 -44.06
N LEU A 147 -12.46 -2.16 -43.07
CA LEU A 147 -13.70 -2.93 -42.91
C LEU A 147 -14.65 -2.74 -44.08
N VAL A 148 -14.82 -1.52 -44.59
CA VAL A 148 -15.70 -1.23 -45.73
C VAL A 148 -15.15 -1.88 -47.00
N VAL A 149 -13.83 -1.83 -47.24
CA VAL A 149 -13.20 -2.50 -48.38
C VAL A 149 -13.25 -4.03 -48.24
N LEU A 150 -13.05 -4.58 -47.04
CA LEU A 150 -13.22 -6.01 -46.78
C LEU A 150 -14.69 -6.45 -46.88
N LEU A 151 -15.64 -5.59 -46.51
CA LEU A 151 -17.07 -5.84 -46.68
C LEU A 151 -17.47 -5.82 -48.14
N THR A 152 -16.98 -4.90 -48.97
CA THR A 152 -17.34 -4.86 -50.39
C THR A 152 -16.75 -6.04 -51.16
N VAL A 153 -15.50 -6.42 -50.86
CA VAL A 153 -14.87 -7.62 -51.41
C VAL A 153 -15.57 -8.88 -50.88
N GLY A 154 -15.88 -8.93 -49.58
CA GLY A 154 -16.60 -10.03 -48.95
C GLY A 154 -18.02 -10.23 -49.50
N VAL A 155 -18.75 -9.14 -49.76
CA VAL A 155 -20.09 -9.16 -50.37
C VAL A 155 -20.01 -9.55 -51.85
N ALA A 156 -19.00 -9.09 -52.59
CA ALA A 156 -18.79 -9.50 -53.98
C ALA A 156 -18.47 -11.00 -54.08
N VAL A 157 -17.63 -11.52 -53.19
CA VAL A 157 -17.34 -12.96 -53.09
C VAL A 157 -18.60 -13.73 -52.65
N TRP A 158 -19.34 -13.25 -51.66
CA TRP A 158 -20.59 -13.84 -51.17
C TRP A 158 -21.71 -13.89 -52.22
N LEU A 159 -21.81 -12.89 -53.09
CA LEU A 159 -22.78 -12.88 -54.20
C LEU A 159 -22.40 -13.84 -55.33
N ILE A 160 -21.11 -14.12 -55.53
CA ILE A 160 -20.62 -15.07 -56.54
C ILE A 160 -20.66 -16.51 -56.02
N THR A 161 -20.49 -16.72 -54.72
CA THR A 161 -20.47 -18.06 -54.10
C THR A 161 -21.80 -18.50 -53.50
N LYS A 162 -22.92 -17.79 -53.73
CA LYS A 162 -24.24 -18.09 -53.15
C LYS A 162 -24.49 -19.61 -53.02
N PRO A 163 -24.31 -20.19 -51.82
CA PRO A 163 -24.75 -21.54 -51.53
C PRO A 163 -26.24 -21.47 -51.22
N ASP A 164 -26.96 -22.52 -51.57
CA ASP A 164 -28.36 -22.75 -51.26
C ASP A 164 -28.68 -22.46 -49.77
N ASP A 165 -29.91 -22.00 -49.49
CA ASP A 165 -30.39 -21.51 -48.19
C ASP A 165 -30.19 -22.53 -47.04
N SER A 166 -29.02 -22.52 -46.43
CA SER A 166 -28.67 -23.28 -45.22
C SER A 166 -27.61 -22.48 -44.45
N GLY A 167 -28.02 -21.66 -43.48
CA GLY A 167 -27.12 -20.81 -42.70
C GLY A 167 -26.02 -21.59 -41.95
N PRO A 168 -24.93 -20.93 -41.51
CA PRO A 168 -23.87 -21.61 -40.78
C PRO A 168 -24.39 -22.00 -39.41
N VAL A 169 -24.51 -23.30 -39.18
CA VAL A 169 -24.65 -23.88 -37.86
C VAL A 169 -23.36 -23.55 -37.11
N VAL A 170 -23.37 -22.52 -36.27
CA VAL A 170 -22.32 -22.36 -35.26
C VAL A 170 -22.40 -23.58 -34.37
N GLU A 171 -21.46 -24.51 -34.57
CA GLU A 171 -21.40 -25.76 -33.83
C GLU A 171 -21.14 -25.43 -32.37
N LYS A 172 -22.21 -25.35 -31.57
CA LYS A 172 -22.14 -25.13 -30.12
C LYS A 172 -21.37 -26.30 -29.53
N ALA A 173 -20.14 -26.04 -29.07
CA ALA A 173 -19.37 -27.03 -28.34
C ALA A 173 -20.13 -27.38 -27.05
N LYS A 174 -20.28 -28.67 -26.77
CA LYS A 174 -20.93 -29.11 -25.52
C LYS A 174 -19.95 -28.92 -24.37
N VAL A 175 -20.43 -28.35 -23.26
CA VAL A 175 -19.64 -28.24 -22.03
C VAL A 175 -19.26 -29.65 -21.57
N PRO A 176 -17.95 -29.95 -21.43
CA PRO A 176 -17.51 -31.25 -20.95
C PRO A 176 -17.90 -31.46 -19.47
N ASP A 177 -18.05 -32.73 -19.08
CA ASP A 177 -18.19 -33.08 -17.66
C ASP A 177 -16.80 -33.03 -17.00
N LEU A 178 -16.67 -32.14 -16.01
CA LEU A 178 -15.47 -31.94 -15.21
C LEU A 178 -15.66 -32.49 -13.80
N LYS A 179 -16.89 -32.85 -13.40
CA LYS A 179 -17.20 -33.23 -12.02
C LYS A 179 -16.43 -34.48 -11.62
N GLY A 180 -15.71 -34.40 -10.49
CA GLY A 180 -14.86 -35.48 -10.01
C GLY A 180 -13.47 -35.56 -10.67
N MET A 181 -13.17 -34.72 -11.65
CA MET A 181 -11.81 -34.62 -12.23
C MET A 181 -10.90 -33.75 -11.36
N ILE A 182 -9.60 -34.00 -11.46
CA ILE A 182 -8.57 -33.13 -10.91
C ILE A 182 -8.53 -31.84 -11.74
N TRP A 183 -8.28 -30.70 -11.11
CA TRP A 183 -8.32 -29.39 -11.77
C TRP A 183 -7.45 -29.31 -13.04
N ASP A 184 -6.23 -29.84 -13.00
CA ASP A 184 -5.33 -29.85 -14.16
C ASP A 184 -5.92 -30.63 -15.36
N GLU A 185 -6.58 -31.76 -15.10
CA GLU A 185 -7.26 -32.55 -16.13
C GLU A 185 -8.51 -31.81 -16.65
N ALA A 186 -9.27 -31.18 -15.75
CA ALA A 186 -10.44 -30.40 -16.09
C ALA A 186 -10.07 -29.20 -17.00
N GLN A 187 -8.94 -28.54 -16.75
CA GLN A 187 -8.45 -27.46 -17.62
C GLN A 187 -8.08 -27.94 -19.02
N GLN A 188 -7.46 -29.12 -19.14
CA GLN A 188 -7.16 -29.70 -20.45
C GLN A 188 -8.45 -30.06 -21.20
N ARG A 189 -9.42 -30.63 -20.49
CA ARG A 189 -10.74 -30.99 -21.03
C ARG A 189 -11.50 -29.76 -21.55
N LEU A 190 -11.46 -28.65 -20.81
CA LEU A 190 -12.04 -27.37 -21.21
C LEU A 190 -11.37 -26.79 -22.46
N LYS A 191 -10.03 -26.80 -22.52
CA LYS A 191 -9.26 -26.34 -23.68
C LYS A 191 -9.58 -27.15 -24.94
N GLN A 192 -9.72 -28.48 -24.82
CA GLN A 192 -10.12 -29.34 -25.94
C GLN A 192 -11.54 -29.04 -26.45
N ALA A 193 -12.43 -28.57 -25.58
CA ALA A 193 -13.78 -28.14 -25.93
C ALA A 193 -13.85 -26.70 -26.47
N GLY A 194 -12.71 -26.00 -26.61
CA GLY A 194 -12.67 -24.61 -27.05
C GLY A 194 -13.14 -23.60 -26.00
N LEU A 195 -13.27 -24.01 -24.73
CA LEU A 195 -13.67 -23.19 -23.60
C LEU A 195 -12.42 -22.76 -22.82
N SER A 196 -12.03 -21.49 -22.96
CA SER A 196 -10.78 -20.97 -22.36
C SER A 196 -10.99 -20.05 -21.17
N LYS A 197 -12.24 -19.62 -20.91
CA LYS A 197 -12.60 -18.75 -19.78
C LYS A 197 -13.21 -19.57 -18.65
N PHE A 198 -12.62 -19.49 -17.47
CA PHE A 198 -13.14 -20.14 -16.27
C PHE A 198 -12.94 -19.29 -15.03
N GLU A 199 -13.88 -19.40 -14.09
CA GLU A 199 -13.79 -18.83 -12.74
C GLU A 199 -13.72 -19.98 -11.74
N THR A 200 -12.91 -19.85 -10.69
CA THR A 200 -12.77 -20.88 -9.66
C THR A 200 -13.27 -20.38 -8.32
N SER A 201 -14.00 -21.24 -7.61
CA SER A 201 -14.36 -21.04 -6.21
C SER A 201 -14.00 -22.28 -5.41
N PHE A 202 -13.74 -22.11 -4.11
CA PHE A 202 -13.27 -23.20 -3.26
C PHE A 202 -14.34 -23.55 -2.22
N LYS A 203 -14.57 -24.85 -2.06
CA LYS A 203 -15.43 -25.39 -1.00
C LYS A 203 -14.62 -26.36 -0.15
N PHE A 204 -14.73 -26.21 1.17
CA PHE A 204 -14.09 -27.11 2.13
C PHE A 204 -14.61 -28.53 1.95
N ASP A 205 -13.71 -29.46 1.67
CA ASP A 205 -13.99 -30.90 1.66
C ASP A 205 -12.76 -31.65 2.20
N PRO A 206 -12.80 -32.10 3.48
CA PRO A 206 -11.65 -32.77 4.10
C PRO A 206 -11.42 -34.18 3.54
N SER A 207 -12.33 -34.72 2.72
CA SER A 207 -12.19 -36.05 2.13
C SER A 207 -11.32 -36.08 0.86
N LYS A 208 -11.04 -34.90 0.27
CA LYS A 208 -10.32 -34.76 -1.00
C LYS A 208 -8.98 -34.06 -0.77
N ARG A 209 -7.87 -34.77 -1.02
CA ARG A 209 -6.51 -34.23 -0.85
C ARG A 209 -6.09 -33.30 -1.99
N ASP A 210 -6.62 -33.53 -3.19
CA ASP A 210 -6.32 -32.77 -4.40
C ASP A 210 -7.48 -31.81 -4.75
N PRO A 211 -7.23 -30.72 -5.49
CA PRO A 211 -8.28 -29.83 -5.98
C PRO A 211 -9.11 -30.54 -7.06
N ILE A 212 -10.22 -31.14 -6.62
CA ILE A 212 -11.17 -31.89 -7.44
C ILE A 212 -12.38 -31.00 -7.70
N VAL A 213 -12.90 -31.05 -8.92
CA VAL A 213 -14.13 -30.33 -9.27
C VAL A 213 -15.33 -30.97 -8.56
N LEU A 214 -15.92 -30.22 -7.63
CA LEU A 214 -17.14 -30.58 -6.91
C LEU A 214 -18.39 -30.18 -7.67
N ASP A 215 -18.33 -29.05 -8.38
CA ASP A 215 -19.46 -28.55 -9.16
C ASP A 215 -18.99 -27.69 -10.33
N GLN A 216 -19.85 -27.57 -11.34
CA GLN A 216 -19.58 -26.74 -12.52
C GLN A 216 -20.86 -26.05 -13.01
N ALA A 217 -20.71 -24.84 -13.55
CA ALA A 217 -21.75 -24.12 -14.25
C ALA A 217 -21.17 -23.48 -15.52
N PRO A 218 -21.76 -23.69 -16.72
CA PRO A 218 -22.95 -24.49 -17.01
C PRO A 218 -22.77 -26.01 -16.78
N SER A 219 -23.88 -26.74 -16.62
CA SER A 219 -23.85 -28.19 -16.39
C SER A 219 -23.33 -28.94 -17.62
N ALA A 220 -22.76 -30.13 -17.39
CA ALA A 220 -22.23 -30.98 -18.44
C ALA A 220 -23.27 -31.23 -19.55
N GLY A 221 -22.82 -31.18 -20.81
CA GLY A 221 -23.66 -31.36 -22.00
C GLY A 221 -24.43 -30.11 -22.43
N THR A 222 -24.40 -29.02 -21.65
CA THR A 222 -25.02 -27.74 -22.05
C THR A 222 -24.29 -27.21 -23.30
N PRO A 223 -25.00 -26.80 -24.35
CA PRO A 223 -24.36 -26.18 -25.50
C PRO A 223 -23.86 -24.77 -25.12
N ALA A 224 -22.55 -24.56 -25.24
CA ALA A 224 -21.90 -23.30 -24.90
C ALA A 224 -21.12 -22.75 -26.09
N GLU A 225 -21.06 -21.43 -26.20
CA GLU A 225 -20.21 -20.73 -27.17
C GLU A 225 -18.77 -20.68 -26.64
N ALA A 226 -17.77 -20.59 -27.51
CA ALA A 226 -16.34 -20.61 -27.14
C ALA A 226 -15.95 -19.52 -26.11
N GLU A 227 -16.72 -18.43 -26.06
CA GLU A 227 -16.52 -17.30 -25.14
C GLU A 227 -17.23 -17.44 -23.78
N THR A 228 -17.93 -18.56 -23.55
CA THR A 228 -18.70 -18.80 -22.31
C THR A 228 -17.76 -19.04 -21.13
N THR A 229 -17.94 -18.29 -20.05
CA THR A 229 -17.21 -18.50 -18.79
C THR A 229 -17.78 -19.71 -18.05
N VAL A 230 -16.92 -20.69 -17.75
CA VAL A 230 -17.29 -21.85 -16.93
C VAL A 230 -16.89 -21.59 -15.48
N SER A 231 -17.86 -21.50 -14.58
CA SER A 231 -17.62 -21.43 -13.13
C SER A 231 -17.40 -22.84 -12.59
N VAL A 232 -16.32 -23.04 -11.85
CA VAL A 232 -15.91 -24.34 -11.31
C VAL A 232 -15.70 -24.25 -9.81
N VAL A 233 -16.34 -25.13 -9.05
CA VAL A 233 -16.17 -25.25 -7.61
C VAL A 233 -15.18 -26.37 -7.34
N LEU A 234 -14.04 -26.05 -6.71
CA LEU A 234 -12.97 -26.99 -6.38
C LEU A 234 -13.02 -27.40 -4.91
N SER A 235 -12.66 -28.65 -4.62
CA SER A 235 -12.40 -29.12 -3.26
C SER A 235 -11.10 -28.51 -2.76
N PHE A 236 -11.14 -27.98 -1.54
CA PHE A 236 -9.95 -27.43 -0.89
C PHE A 236 -9.65 -28.23 0.39
N PRO A 237 -8.46 -28.84 0.53
CA PRO A 237 -8.06 -29.58 1.74
C PRO A 237 -7.70 -28.66 2.93
N GLY A 238 -8.14 -27.40 2.90
CA GLY A 238 -7.89 -26.41 3.95
C GLY A 238 -8.70 -26.65 5.22
N ILE A 239 -8.67 -25.70 6.12
CA ILE A 239 -9.44 -25.69 7.36
C ILE A 239 -10.64 -24.76 7.17
N ALA A 240 -11.83 -25.23 7.56
CA ALA A 240 -13.00 -24.37 7.65
C ALA A 240 -12.84 -23.37 8.79
N VAL A 241 -13.02 -22.09 8.49
CA VAL A 241 -12.95 -21.02 9.50
C VAL A 241 -14.12 -21.20 10.49
N PRO A 242 -13.84 -21.38 11.79
CA PRO A 242 -14.89 -21.53 12.80
C PRO A 242 -15.66 -20.22 13.00
N ASP A 243 -16.91 -20.31 13.48
CA ASP A 243 -17.64 -19.13 13.94
C ASP A 243 -17.18 -18.74 15.35
N LEU A 244 -16.55 -17.58 15.43
CA LEU A 244 -15.96 -17.01 16.64
C LEU A 244 -16.81 -15.88 17.21
N ARG A 245 -17.84 -15.43 16.49
CA ARG A 245 -18.72 -14.35 16.93
C ARG A 245 -19.42 -14.74 18.24
N GLY A 246 -19.51 -13.80 19.16
CA GLY A 246 -20.08 -14.01 20.49
C GLY A 246 -19.18 -14.77 21.47
N LYS A 247 -18.00 -15.26 21.04
CA LYS A 247 -17.00 -15.81 21.97
C LYS A 247 -16.13 -14.70 22.56
N THR A 248 -15.56 -14.95 23.73
CA THR A 248 -14.52 -14.07 24.29
C THR A 248 -13.24 -14.20 23.46
N LEU A 249 -12.38 -13.17 23.44
CA LEU A 249 -11.11 -13.19 22.73
C LEU A 249 -10.25 -14.40 23.10
N LEU A 250 -10.22 -14.77 24.39
CA LEU A 250 -9.50 -15.95 24.88
C LEU A 250 -10.08 -17.26 24.32
N ALA A 251 -11.41 -17.42 24.36
CA ALA A 251 -12.07 -18.61 23.82
C ALA A 251 -11.95 -18.69 22.28
N ALA A 252 -11.96 -17.55 21.60
CA ALA A 252 -11.74 -17.45 20.17
C ALA A 252 -10.32 -17.88 19.80
N ALA A 253 -9.30 -17.39 20.51
CA ALA A 253 -7.91 -17.77 20.32
C ALA A 253 -7.69 -19.29 20.52
N GLN A 254 -8.33 -19.88 21.53
CA GLN A 254 -8.25 -21.32 21.78
C GLN A 254 -8.96 -22.12 20.68
N THR A 255 -10.10 -21.65 20.19
CA THR A 255 -10.83 -22.29 19.07
C THR A 255 -9.99 -22.27 17.80
N LEU A 256 -9.35 -21.14 17.49
CA LEU A 256 -8.44 -21.01 16.35
C LEU A 256 -7.24 -21.96 16.45
N SER A 257 -6.59 -22.02 17.62
CA SER A 257 -5.45 -22.90 17.86
C SER A 257 -5.83 -24.38 17.69
N ASN A 258 -6.98 -24.80 18.23
CA ASN A 258 -7.49 -26.18 18.06
C ASN A 258 -7.80 -26.51 16.59
N SER A 259 -8.23 -25.53 15.81
CA SER A 259 -8.46 -25.65 14.37
C SER A 259 -7.18 -25.52 13.53
N ASN A 260 -5.99 -25.36 14.14
CA ASN A 260 -4.73 -25.06 13.46
C ASN A 260 -4.75 -23.76 12.63
N LEU A 261 -5.50 -22.76 13.08
CA LEU A 261 -5.54 -21.41 12.54
C LEU A 261 -4.79 -20.44 13.47
N ALA A 262 -4.31 -19.34 12.92
CA ALA A 262 -3.61 -18.32 13.70
C ALA A 262 -4.57 -17.20 14.13
N LEU A 263 -4.34 -16.64 15.31
CA LEU A 263 -4.97 -15.39 15.71
C LEU A 263 -4.27 -14.24 14.97
N GLY A 264 -5.02 -13.48 14.17
CA GLY A 264 -4.55 -12.30 13.47
C GLY A 264 -4.67 -11.03 14.32
N GLU A 265 -4.88 -9.90 13.65
CA GLU A 265 -5.09 -8.62 14.32
C GLU A 265 -6.42 -8.60 15.09
N ALA A 266 -6.42 -7.98 16.27
CA ALA A 266 -7.61 -7.79 17.10
C ALA A 266 -8.00 -6.30 17.15
N ASN A 267 -8.92 -5.90 16.28
CA ASN A 267 -9.44 -4.54 16.21
C ASN A 267 -10.41 -4.27 17.35
N SER A 268 -10.41 -3.04 17.88
CA SER A 268 -11.30 -2.63 18.96
C SER A 268 -12.48 -1.82 18.42
N GLN A 269 -13.70 -2.21 18.77
CA GLN A 269 -14.91 -1.48 18.42
C GLN A 269 -15.70 -1.11 19.69
N PRO A 270 -15.85 0.19 20.00
CA PRO A 270 -16.60 0.63 21.16
C PRO A 270 -18.10 0.33 20.99
N THR A 271 -18.70 -0.45 21.89
CA THR A 271 -20.12 -0.83 21.81
C THR A 271 -20.71 -1.19 23.18
N ASN A 272 -22.03 -1.00 23.34
CA ASN A 272 -22.81 -1.51 24.48
C ASN A 272 -23.61 -2.77 24.12
N ALA A 273 -23.57 -3.22 22.86
CA ALA A 273 -24.40 -4.33 22.38
C ALA A 273 -23.91 -5.70 22.86
N GLN A 274 -22.63 -5.82 23.18
CA GLN A 274 -22.00 -7.06 23.63
C GLN A 274 -21.04 -6.78 24.80
N PRO A 275 -20.80 -7.75 25.69
CA PRO A 275 -19.82 -7.62 26.77
C PRO A 275 -18.42 -7.30 26.22
N GLU A 276 -17.60 -6.62 27.02
CA GLU A 276 -16.21 -6.38 26.67
C GLU A 276 -15.45 -7.66 26.35
N GLN A 277 -14.45 -7.54 25.48
CA GLN A 277 -13.61 -8.66 25.04
C GLN A 277 -14.39 -9.75 24.28
N THR A 278 -15.59 -9.45 23.78
CA THR A 278 -16.40 -10.35 22.93
C THR A 278 -16.15 -10.06 21.46
N VAL A 279 -15.98 -11.09 20.66
CA VAL A 279 -15.84 -10.98 19.19
C VAL A 279 -17.18 -10.57 18.58
N ILE A 280 -17.18 -9.45 17.88
CA ILE A 280 -18.31 -8.89 17.14
C ILE A 280 -18.27 -9.39 15.70
N GLU A 281 -17.10 -9.27 15.08
CA GLU A 281 -16.86 -9.62 13.68
C GLU A 281 -15.56 -10.41 13.55
N GLN A 282 -15.47 -11.17 12.47
CA GLN A 282 -14.27 -11.91 12.09
C GLN A 282 -14.08 -11.80 10.58
N ASN A 283 -12.82 -11.88 10.15
CA ASN A 283 -12.45 -11.96 8.75
C ASN A 283 -11.22 -12.87 8.62
N PRO A 284 -11.21 -13.91 7.77
CA PRO A 284 -12.27 -14.43 6.88
C PRO A 284 -13.60 -14.86 7.53
N ALA A 285 -14.66 -14.94 6.72
CA ALA A 285 -16.01 -15.25 7.18
C ALA A 285 -16.16 -16.71 7.67
N PRO A 286 -17.08 -17.00 8.61
CA PRO A 286 -17.32 -18.37 9.06
C PRO A 286 -17.64 -19.32 7.90
N GLY A 287 -17.04 -20.51 7.91
CA GLY A 287 -17.25 -21.53 6.87
C GLY A 287 -16.43 -21.34 5.59
N GLN A 288 -15.70 -20.23 5.42
CA GLN A 288 -14.70 -20.15 4.36
C GLN A 288 -13.59 -21.18 4.58
N ALA A 289 -13.07 -21.74 3.49
CA ALA A 289 -11.93 -22.63 3.52
C ALA A 289 -10.63 -21.82 3.42
N VAL A 290 -9.71 -22.00 4.35
CA VAL A 290 -8.42 -21.29 4.40
C VAL A 290 -7.27 -22.27 4.64
N ASP A 291 -6.06 -21.84 4.38
CA ASP A 291 -4.87 -22.65 4.64
C ASP A 291 -4.60 -22.83 6.14
N LYS A 292 -3.81 -23.86 6.46
CA LYS A 292 -3.31 -24.05 7.82
C LYS A 292 -2.46 -22.86 8.23
N GLY A 293 -2.74 -22.33 9.43
CA GLY A 293 -2.03 -21.18 9.98
C GLY A 293 -2.47 -19.83 9.39
N THR A 294 -3.53 -19.77 8.57
CA THR A 294 -4.07 -18.49 8.12
C THR A 294 -4.48 -17.63 9.34
N PRO A 295 -4.03 -16.36 9.41
CA PRO A 295 -4.43 -15.46 10.49
C PRO A 295 -5.87 -15.00 10.30
N ILE A 296 -6.69 -15.13 11.35
CA ILE A 296 -8.07 -14.63 11.38
C ILE A 296 -8.10 -13.32 12.18
N THR A 297 -8.45 -12.23 11.50
CA THR A 297 -8.63 -10.90 12.09
C THR A 297 -9.97 -10.84 12.81
N LEU A 298 -9.97 -10.33 14.04
CA LEU A 298 -11.16 -10.23 14.89
C LEU A 298 -11.45 -8.76 15.22
N THR A 299 -12.74 -8.41 15.25
CA THR A 299 -13.20 -7.14 15.84
C THR A 299 -13.82 -7.46 17.19
N VAL A 300 -13.35 -6.80 18.24
CA VAL A 300 -13.68 -7.08 19.64
C VAL A 300 -14.37 -5.89 20.27
N ALA A 301 -15.41 -6.16 21.07
CA ALA A 301 -16.15 -5.17 21.82
C ALA A 301 -15.29 -4.52 22.91
N THR A 302 -15.24 -3.19 22.90
CA THR A 302 -14.65 -2.36 23.95
C THR A 302 -15.69 -1.41 24.54
N LYS A 303 -15.41 -0.86 25.74
CA LYS A 303 -16.30 0.13 26.35
C LYS A 303 -16.42 1.35 25.42
N PRO A 304 -17.64 1.90 25.21
CA PRO A 304 -17.78 3.21 24.60
C PRO A 304 -17.03 4.25 25.42
N THR A 305 -16.11 4.96 24.78
CA THR A 305 -15.55 6.19 25.35
C THR A 305 -16.68 7.21 25.39
N ARG A 306 -17.20 7.50 26.59
CA ARG A 306 -18.11 8.64 26.75
C ARG A 306 -17.29 9.89 26.47
N PRO A 307 -17.72 10.78 25.55
CA PRO A 307 -17.10 12.10 25.48
C PRO A 307 -17.25 12.74 26.86
N VAL A 308 -16.13 13.11 27.46
CA VAL A 308 -16.13 13.95 28.65
C VAL A 308 -16.70 15.29 28.19
N ILE A 309 -18.00 15.49 28.37
CA ILE A 309 -18.58 16.83 28.31
C ILE A 309 -18.02 17.54 29.52
N ILE A 310 -16.92 18.27 29.33
CA ILE A 310 -16.47 19.26 30.29
C ILE A 310 -17.55 20.32 30.25
N TRP A 311 -18.52 20.23 31.17
CA TRP A 311 -19.37 21.37 31.49
C TRP A 311 -18.43 22.43 32.06
N ASP A 312 -17.89 23.26 31.17
CA ASP A 312 -17.14 24.43 31.58
C ASP A 312 -18.12 25.28 32.41
N ARG A 313 -17.79 25.39 33.70
CA ARG A 313 -18.58 26.11 34.69
C ARG A 313 -18.65 27.62 34.39
N ASP A 314 -17.89 28.08 33.38
CA ASP A 314 -17.92 29.45 32.85
C ASP A 314 -18.85 29.67 31.64
N LEU A 315 -19.56 28.66 31.13
CA LEU A 315 -20.56 28.87 30.06
C LEU A 315 -21.73 29.77 30.49
N THR A 316 -22.03 29.86 31.78
CA THR A 316 -23.00 30.84 32.30
C THR A 316 -22.53 32.28 32.10
N LYS A 317 -21.22 32.56 32.23
CA LYS A 317 -20.69 33.92 31.96
C LYS A 317 -20.75 34.29 30.48
N LEU A 318 -20.55 33.31 29.58
CA LEU A 318 -20.67 33.53 28.13
C LEU A 318 -22.13 33.72 27.68
N MET A 319 -23.09 33.01 28.30
CA MET A 319 -24.51 33.24 28.02
C MET A 319 -25.02 34.58 28.58
N THR A 320 -24.53 35.03 29.75
CA THR A 320 -24.88 36.37 30.28
C THR A 320 -24.35 37.49 29.38
N LYS A 321 -23.15 37.34 28.81
CA LYS A 321 -22.58 38.33 27.88
C LYS A 321 -23.36 38.41 26.57
N GLN A 322 -23.86 37.28 26.05
CA GLN A 322 -24.73 37.22 24.86
C GLN A 322 -26.12 37.82 25.11
N GLN A 323 -26.75 37.58 26.27
CA GLN A 323 -28.03 38.22 26.60
C GLN A 323 -27.92 39.73 26.86
N GLN A 324 -26.78 40.23 27.33
CA GLN A 324 -26.54 41.68 27.44
C GLN A 324 -26.37 42.34 26.07
N ILE A 325 -25.76 41.68 25.08
CA ILE A 325 -25.60 42.21 23.73
C ILE A 325 -26.97 42.29 23.01
N PHE A 326 -27.88 41.34 23.26
CA PHE A 326 -29.22 41.35 22.66
C PHE A 326 -30.17 42.40 23.26
N LYS A 327 -29.87 42.95 24.45
CA LYS A 327 -30.71 43.95 25.15
C LYS A 327 -30.49 45.40 24.67
N ILE A 328 -29.50 45.65 23.79
CA ILE A 328 -29.13 47.00 23.33
C ILE A 328 -29.69 47.32 21.94
N MET A 329 -30.45 46.42 21.29
CA MET A 329 -31.23 46.82 20.11
C MET A 329 -32.49 47.60 20.55
N PRO A 330 -32.71 48.83 20.06
CA PRO A 330 -33.85 49.64 20.47
C PRO A 330 -35.16 48.98 20.06
N ARG A 331 -36.08 48.88 21.03
CA ARG A 331 -37.51 48.64 20.82
C ARG A 331 -38.03 49.64 19.79
N GLY A 332 -38.49 49.15 18.65
CA GLY A 332 -39.13 49.97 17.64
C GLY A 332 -39.85 49.10 16.62
N ILE A 333 -41.19 49.17 16.68
CA ILE A 333 -42.19 48.65 15.73
C ILE A 333 -42.74 47.26 16.09
N GLU A 334 -43.76 47.29 16.96
CA GLU A 334 -44.86 46.30 17.03
C GLU A 334 -45.98 46.70 16.03
N PRO A 335 -47.02 45.88 15.79
CA PRO A 335 -47.39 45.37 14.46
C PRO A 335 -48.65 46.04 13.88
N ALA A 336 -48.85 45.91 12.56
CA ALA A 336 -50.17 46.10 11.94
C ALA A 336 -50.84 44.73 11.77
N GLU A 337 -52.02 44.60 12.36
CA GLU A 337 -52.96 43.48 12.24
C GLU A 337 -53.31 43.16 10.78
N GLN A 338 -53.35 41.86 10.45
CA GLN A 338 -54.53 41.13 9.96
C GLN A 338 -54.26 39.62 9.92
#